data_AF-A0A960TR33-F1
#
_entry.id   AF-A0A960TR33-F1
#
_cell.length_a   1.000
_cell.length_b   1.000
_cell.length_c   1.000
_cell.angle_alpha   90.00
_cell.angle_beta   90.00
_cell.angle_gamma   90.00
#
_symmetry.space_group_name_H-M   'P 1'
#
loop_
_entity.id
_entity.type
_entity.pdbx_description
1 polymer ?
#
loop_
_entity_poly.entity_id
_entity_poly.type
_entity_poly.pdbx_seq_one_letter_code
_entity_poly.pdbx_strand_id
1 'polypeptide(L)'
;LLVQGPWLAYAWHAFGHLTPETATAKSYGPTLNPLVVVPHLLRTVKQLAVVQGFVWLGLVYVGVRWWVHWRPRGGTPRPTPRLIALTGVTFTWLAVLAGGYAVNHVWIISRYVSPLLVPLLLTLAAWAGHVVPPFRSPRRGTERVLITCAAMALAANALVLNLHVLPHAERFSRGVNTCFYGMGEWLAANTPPDAVVAAHDIGALGYASERRILDLAGLVSPEILRLGREMGFEAMVASGVWLTAEVPDYVYDRTQGPPRWDGAVMHGVRFELLATCDVDGVGLREEGTWTYALYELHPAPAAP
;
A
#
# COMPACT_ATOMS: atom_id res chain seq x y z
N LEU A 1 -7.12 26.13 7.12
CA LEU A 1 -7.10 26.73 5.75
C LEU A 1 -5.69 27.15 5.33
N LEU A 2 -4.90 27.83 6.18
CA LEU A 2 -3.54 28.27 5.81
C LEU A 2 -2.55 27.15 5.44
N VAL A 3 -2.72 25.94 5.98
CA VAL A 3 -1.83 24.78 5.69
C VAL A 3 -2.37 23.93 4.53
N GLN A 4 -3.67 23.60 4.55
CA GLN A 4 -4.27 22.72 3.54
C GLN A 4 -4.69 23.46 2.26
N GLY A 5 -4.95 24.77 2.34
CA GLY A 5 -5.43 25.59 1.22
C GLY A 5 -4.45 25.63 0.05
N PRO A 6 -3.15 25.92 0.26
CA PRO A 6 -2.15 25.89 -0.81
C PRO A 6 -2.06 24.52 -1.50
N TRP A 7 -2.09 23.42 -0.75
CA TRP A 7 -2.07 22.07 -1.33
C TRP A 7 -3.34 21.77 -2.12
N LEU A 8 -4.52 22.12 -1.61
CA LEU A 8 -5.79 21.92 -2.30
C LEU A 8 -5.87 22.74 -3.60
N ALA A 9 -5.37 23.98 -3.58
CA ALA A 9 -5.29 24.82 -4.77
C ALA A 9 -4.32 24.25 -5.81
N TYR A 10 -3.14 23.78 -5.37
CA TYR A 10 -2.21 23.06 -6.22
C TYR A 10 -2.83 21.80 -6.81
N ALA A 11 -3.48 20.96 -5.98
CA ALA A 11 -4.11 19.72 -6.44
C ALA A 11 -5.20 19.99 -7.48
N TRP A 12 -6.06 20.99 -7.24
CA TRP A 12 -7.06 21.40 -8.21
C TRP A 12 -6.44 21.90 -9.52
N HIS A 13 -5.37 22.70 -9.44
CA HIS A 13 -4.70 23.23 -10.64
C HIS A 13 -3.95 22.14 -11.42
N ALA A 14 -3.19 21.29 -10.73
CA ALA A 14 -2.33 20.29 -11.33
C ALA A 14 -3.10 19.05 -11.82
N PHE A 15 -4.19 18.69 -11.14
CA PHE A 15 -4.92 17.45 -11.43
C PHE A 15 -6.38 17.66 -11.85
N GLY A 16 -6.93 18.88 -11.72
CA GLY A 16 -8.36 19.13 -11.94
C GLY A 16 -9.29 18.62 -10.82
N HIS A 17 -8.72 18.06 -9.75
CA HIS A 17 -9.46 17.48 -8.63
C HIS A 17 -8.70 17.62 -7.30
N LEU A 18 -9.40 17.53 -6.17
CA LEU A 18 -8.80 17.75 -4.85
C LEU A 18 -7.97 16.56 -4.31
N THR A 19 -8.03 15.40 -4.95
CA THR A 19 -7.38 14.16 -4.49
C THR A 19 -6.60 13.51 -5.63
N PRO A 20 -5.30 13.19 -5.50
CA PRO A 20 -4.49 12.65 -6.60
C PRO A 20 -5.10 11.43 -7.31
N GLU A 21 -4.90 11.30 -8.63
CA GLU A 21 -5.37 10.14 -9.42
C GLU A 21 -4.86 8.80 -8.88
N THR A 22 -3.71 8.81 -8.21
CA THR A 22 -3.17 7.62 -7.54
C THR A 22 -4.13 6.99 -6.51
N ALA A 23 -5.04 7.77 -5.93
CA ALA A 23 -6.09 7.25 -5.04
C ALA A 23 -7.17 6.51 -5.84
N THR A 24 -7.58 7.09 -6.98
CA THR A 24 -8.53 6.51 -7.93
C THR A 24 -7.97 5.22 -8.52
N ALA A 25 -6.72 5.21 -8.95
CA ALA A 25 -6.07 4.05 -9.55
C ALA A 25 -5.95 2.85 -8.58
N LYS A 26 -5.96 3.10 -7.26
CA LYS A 26 -5.88 2.07 -6.22
C LYS A 26 -7.22 1.68 -5.62
N SER A 27 -8.31 2.19 -6.19
CA SER A 27 -9.70 1.95 -5.77
C SER A 27 -10.50 1.36 -6.93
N TYR A 28 -11.35 0.38 -6.62
CA TYR A 28 -12.32 -0.16 -7.59
C TYR A 28 -13.67 0.57 -7.54
N GLY A 29 -13.71 1.75 -6.91
CA GLY A 29 -14.92 2.55 -6.72
C GLY A 29 -15.67 2.23 -5.42
N PRO A 30 -16.58 3.13 -5.00
CA PRO A 30 -17.33 2.97 -3.77
C PRO A 30 -18.43 1.90 -3.90
N THR A 31 -18.56 1.04 -2.90
CA THR A 31 -19.75 0.20 -2.70
C THR A 31 -20.14 0.15 -1.23
N LEU A 32 -21.40 -0.21 -0.99
CA LEU A 32 -21.91 -0.56 0.33
C LEU A 32 -22.29 -2.05 0.44
N ASN A 33 -21.98 -2.86 -0.58
CA ASN A 33 -22.19 -4.30 -0.56
C ASN A 33 -21.44 -4.94 0.64
N PRO A 34 -22.16 -5.52 1.62
CA PRO A 34 -21.54 -6.13 2.80
C PRO A 34 -20.58 -7.27 2.44
N LEU A 35 -20.83 -7.98 1.34
CA LEU A 35 -19.97 -9.08 0.86
C LEU A 35 -18.58 -8.61 0.44
N VAL A 36 -18.39 -7.32 0.17
CA VAL A 36 -17.07 -6.75 -0.13
C VAL A 36 -16.53 -5.92 1.03
N VAL A 37 -17.36 -5.06 1.62
CA VAL A 37 -16.95 -4.17 2.71
C VAL A 37 -16.47 -4.95 3.95
N VAL A 38 -17.20 -5.99 4.36
CA VAL A 38 -16.87 -6.76 5.57
C VAL A 38 -15.52 -7.48 5.43
N PRO A 39 -15.21 -8.21 4.35
CA PRO A 39 -13.88 -8.78 4.16
C PRO A 39 -12.74 -7.75 4.19
N HIS A 40 -12.94 -6.55 3.63
CA HIS A 40 -11.93 -5.49 3.67
C HIS A 40 -11.71 -4.94 5.09
N LEU A 41 -12.77 -4.76 5.87
CA LEU A 41 -12.66 -4.39 7.29
C LEU A 41 -11.96 -5.48 8.09
N LEU A 42 -12.34 -6.75 7.90
CA LEU A 42 -11.70 -7.89 8.55
C LEU A 42 -10.22 -8.01 8.18
N ARG A 43 -9.85 -7.67 6.94
CA ARG A 43 -8.44 -7.61 6.50
C ARG A 43 -7.66 -6.55 7.26
N THR A 44 -8.25 -5.37 7.50
CA THR A 44 -7.66 -4.29 8.30
C THR A 44 -7.46 -4.73 9.75
N VAL A 45 -8.48 -5.34 10.36
CA VAL A 45 -8.39 -5.90 11.71
C VAL A 45 -7.32 -6.98 11.78
N LYS A 46 -7.26 -7.90 10.80
CA LYS A 46 -6.24 -8.94 10.72
C LYS A 46 -4.84 -8.36 10.62
N GLN A 47 -4.63 -7.32 9.81
CA GLN A 47 -3.32 -6.65 9.69
C GLN A 47 -2.85 -6.07 11.03
N LEU A 48 -3.75 -5.43 11.78
CA LEU A 48 -3.44 -4.91 13.11
C LEU A 48 -3.23 -6.04 14.13
N ALA A 49 -4.07 -7.07 14.10
CA ALA A 49 -4.02 -8.21 15.02
C ALA A 49 -2.72 -9.01 14.90
N VAL A 50 -2.19 -9.17 13.68
CA VAL A 50 -0.91 -9.87 13.46
C VAL A 50 0.25 -9.14 14.16
N VAL A 51 0.21 -7.82 14.19
CA VAL A 51 1.27 -6.99 14.79
C VAL A 51 1.05 -6.79 16.30
N GLN A 52 -0.21 -6.71 16.75
CA GLN A 52 -0.56 -6.26 18.11
C GLN A 52 -1.35 -7.29 18.94
N GLY A 53 -1.57 -8.51 18.44
CA GLY A 53 -2.46 -9.49 19.06
C GLY A 53 -2.13 -9.80 20.51
N PHE A 54 -0.84 -9.94 20.86
CA PHE A 54 -0.43 -10.15 22.24
C PHE A 54 -0.75 -8.97 23.16
N VAL A 55 -0.65 -7.73 22.65
CA VAL A 55 -1.05 -6.53 23.40
C VAL A 55 -2.56 -6.54 23.63
N TRP A 56 -3.34 -6.91 22.60
CA TRP A 56 -4.80 -7.00 22.72
C TRP A 56 -5.21 -8.05 23.77
N LEU A 57 -4.52 -9.20 23.85
CA LEU A 57 -4.75 -10.19 24.91
C LEU A 57 -4.52 -9.61 26.31
N GLY A 58 -3.47 -8.80 26.48
CA GLY A 58 -3.20 -8.09 27.73
C GLY A 58 -4.30 -7.10 28.09
N LEU A 59 -4.78 -6.33 27.11
CA LEU A 59 -5.90 -5.39 27.27
C LEU A 59 -7.21 -6.09 27.60
N VAL A 60 -7.52 -7.21 26.93
CA VAL A 60 -8.70 -8.05 27.22
C VAL A 60 -8.61 -8.61 28.64
N TYR A 61 -7.44 -9.13 29.04
CA TYR A 61 -7.22 -9.61 30.41
C TYR A 61 -7.49 -8.52 31.45
N VAL A 62 -6.98 -7.30 31.23
CA VAL A 62 -7.24 -6.15 32.10
C VAL A 62 -8.72 -5.80 32.11
N GLY A 63 -9.38 -5.76 30.95
CA GLY A 63 -10.80 -5.47 30.81
C GLY A 63 -11.70 -6.48 31.54
N VAL A 64 -11.43 -7.78 31.40
CA VAL A 64 -12.15 -8.86 32.09
C VAL A 64 -11.89 -8.80 33.59
N ARG A 65 -10.64 -8.63 34.02
CA ARG A 65 -10.32 -8.45 35.45
C ARG A 65 -11.04 -7.25 36.02
N TRP A 66 -11.05 -6.13 35.29
CA TRP A 66 -11.76 -4.92 35.66
C TRP A 66 -13.23 -5.24 35.84
N TRP A 67 -13.92 -5.80 34.84
CA TRP A 67 -15.32 -6.21 34.94
C TRP A 67 -15.60 -7.06 36.19
N VAL A 68 -14.83 -8.13 36.40
CA VAL A 68 -15.07 -9.10 37.48
C VAL A 68 -14.83 -8.50 38.88
N HIS A 69 -13.82 -7.64 39.01
CA HIS A 69 -13.42 -7.06 40.29
C HIS A 69 -13.98 -5.65 40.50
N TRP A 70 -14.73 -5.14 39.52
CA TRP A 70 -15.36 -3.85 39.60
C TRP A 70 -16.38 -3.90 40.74
N ARG A 71 -16.06 -3.16 41.80
CA ARG A 71 -17.01 -2.84 42.85
C ARG A 71 -17.32 -1.36 42.70
N PRO A 72 -18.61 -0.95 42.62
CA PRO A 72 -18.97 0.46 42.67
C PRO A 72 -18.63 1.01 44.07
N ARG A 73 -17.37 1.40 44.26
CA ARG A 73 -16.93 2.21 45.39
C ARG A 73 -16.86 3.64 44.87
N GLY A 74 -17.76 4.48 45.37
CA GLY A 74 -17.81 5.93 45.22
C GLY A 74 -17.15 6.55 43.98
N GLY A 75 -17.98 7.00 43.03
CA GLY A 75 -17.64 7.98 41.99
C GLY A 75 -16.49 7.58 41.07
N THR A 76 -16.77 6.79 40.03
CA THR A 76 -15.84 6.72 38.89
C THR A 76 -15.61 8.14 38.37
N PRO A 77 -14.35 8.59 38.20
CA PRO A 77 -14.09 9.92 37.67
C PRO A 77 -14.76 10.01 36.30
N ARG A 78 -15.64 11.00 36.11
CA ARG A 78 -16.24 11.24 34.81
C ARG A 78 -15.11 11.55 33.82
N PRO A 79 -15.13 10.97 32.60
CA PRO A 79 -14.13 11.28 31.60
C PRO A 79 -14.16 12.79 31.32
N THR A 80 -12.99 13.39 31.23
CA THR A 80 -12.89 14.82 30.91
C THR A 80 -13.42 15.08 29.50
N PRO A 81 -13.96 16.27 29.19
CA PRO A 81 -14.39 16.61 27.83
C PRO A 81 -13.29 16.40 26.78
N ARG A 82 -12.02 16.62 27.15
CA ARG A 82 -10.85 16.36 26.30
C ARG A 82 -10.69 14.88 25.96
N LEU A 83 -10.87 13.98 26.94
CA LEU A 83 -10.80 12.54 26.72
C LEU A 83 -11.94 12.06 25.81
N ILE A 84 -13.15 12.58 26.00
CA ILE A 84 -14.30 12.30 25.14
C ILE A 84 -14.01 12.77 23.71
N ALA A 85 -13.52 14.00 23.54
CA ALA A 85 -13.18 14.55 22.24
C ALA A 85 -12.09 13.74 21.53
N LEU A 86 -11.00 13.38 22.23
CA LEU A 86 -9.92 12.55 21.69
C LEU A 86 -10.41 11.15 21.27
N THR A 87 -11.29 10.57 22.08
CA THR A 87 -11.94 9.29 21.76
C THR A 87 -12.81 9.42 20.51
N GLY A 88 -13.63 10.47 20.43
CA GLY A 88 -14.44 10.80 19.26
C GLY A 88 -13.59 10.95 18.00
N VAL A 89 -12.52 11.75 18.06
CA VAL A 89 -11.55 11.92 16.95
C VAL A 89 -10.98 10.58 16.50
N THR A 90 -10.59 9.71 17.43
CA THR A 90 -10.01 8.40 17.11
C THR A 90 -11.02 7.47 16.44
N PHE A 91 -12.25 7.41 16.94
CA PHE A 91 -13.30 6.59 16.32
C PHE A 91 -13.75 7.15 14.97
N THR A 92 -13.85 8.47 14.83
CA THR A 92 -14.10 9.12 13.54
C THR A 92 -12.98 8.79 12.57
N TRP A 93 -11.71 8.88 13.00
CA TRP A 93 -10.56 8.55 12.16
C TRP A 93 -10.53 7.07 11.77
N LEU A 94 -10.83 6.16 12.70
CA LEU A 94 -10.97 4.73 12.41
C LEU A 94 -12.07 4.48 11.36
N ALA A 95 -13.24 5.10 11.54
CA ALA A 95 -14.37 4.95 10.63
C ALA A 95 -14.05 5.52 9.23
N VAL A 96 -13.45 6.71 9.17
CA VAL A 96 -13.08 7.35 7.91
C VAL A 96 -11.95 6.58 7.21
N LEU A 97 -10.91 6.17 7.92
CA LEU A 97 -9.76 5.50 7.32
C LEU A 97 -10.10 4.06 6.92
N ALA A 98 -10.47 3.21 7.89
CA ALA A 98 -10.75 1.80 7.63
C ALA A 98 -12.06 1.62 6.86
N GLY A 99 -13.12 2.36 7.24
CA GLY A 99 -14.39 2.34 6.52
C GLY A 99 -14.28 2.96 5.14
N GLY A 100 -13.57 4.08 4.98
CA GLY A 100 -13.31 4.68 3.67
C GLY A 100 -12.55 3.74 2.74
N TYR A 101 -11.49 3.07 3.20
CA TYR A 101 -10.81 2.07 2.39
C TYR A 101 -11.69 0.86 2.05
N ALA A 102 -12.51 0.40 2.99
CA ALA A 102 -13.40 -0.73 2.75
C ALA A 102 -14.53 -0.39 1.77
N VAL A 103 -15.15 0.78 1.90
CA VAL A 103 -16.19 1.27 0.97
C VAL A 103 -15.60 1.48 -0.42
N ASN A 104 -14.42 2.09 -0.53
CA ASN A 104 -13.78 2.38 -1.82
C ASN A 104 -13.01 1.19 -2.41
N HIS A 105 -13.14 -0.01 -1.84
CA HIS A 105 -12.44 -1.21 -2.34
C HIS A 105 -10.94 -1.01 -2.52
N VAL A 106 -10.32 -0.25 -1.63
CA VAL A 106 -8.90 0.06 -1.75
C VAL A 106 -8.11 -1.21 -1.52
N TRP A 107 -7.09 -1.45 -2.34
CA TRP A 107 -6.13 -2.51 -2.09
C TRP A 107 -5.21 -2.11 -0.93
N ILE A 108 -5.63 -2.45 0.30
CA ILE A 108 -4.95 -2.04 1.53
C ILE A 108 -3.65 -2.82 1.70
N ILE A 109 -2.56 -2.06 1.76
CA ILE A 109 -1.24 -2.52 2.23
C ILE A 109 -1.00 -2.03 3.65
N SER A 110 -0.08 -2.70 4.36
CA SER A 110 0.16 -2.51 5.81
C SER A 110 0.36 -1.03 6.20
N ARG A 111 1.08 -0.26 5.37
CA ARG A 111 1.36 1.16 5.63
C ARG A 111 0.14 2.06 5.61
N TYR A 112 -0.97 1.67 4.99
CA TYR A 112 -2.17 2.51 4.92
C TYR A 112 -2.90 2.64 6.25
N VAL A 113 -2.66 1.70 7.17
CA VAL A 113 -3.26 1.71 8.52
C VAL A 113 -2.36 2.44 9.53
N SER A 114 -1.11 2.76 9.19
CA SER A 114 -0.18 3.45 10.09
C SER A 114 -0.70 4.79 10.63
N PRO A 115 -1.45 5.63 9.88
CA PRO A 115 -1.98 6.87 10.41
C PRO A 115 -3.00 6.69 11.53
N LEU A 116 -3.59 5.50 11.69
CA LEU A 116 -4.49 5.17 12.80
C LEU A 116 -3.73 5.01 14.12
N LEU A 117 -2.45 4.63 14.07
CA LEU A 117 -1.68 4.27 15.25
C LEU A 117 -1.53 5.46 16.22
N VAL A 118 -1.30 6.67 15.70
CA VAL A 118 -1.09 7.87 16.52
C VAL A 118 -2.31 8.22 17.37
N PRO A 119 -3.51 8.48 16.80
CA PRO A 119 -4.69 8.80 17.61
C PRO A 119 -5.11 7.64 18.53
N LEU A 120 -4.92 6.39 18.08
CA LEU A 120 -5.19 5.21 18.89
C LEU A 120 -4.29 5.15 20.13
N LEU A 121 -2.97 5.28 19.97
CA LEU A 121 -2.02 5.25 21.09
C LEU A 121 -2.24 6.40 22.06
N LEU A 122 -2.51 7.62 21.56
CA LEU A 122 -2.82 8.78 22.40
C LEU A 122 -4.10 8.55 23.22
N THR A 123 -5.14 8.00 22.59
CA THR A 123 -6.41 7.68 23.26
C THR A 123 -6.21 6.60 24.32
N LEU A 124 -5.49 5.53 23.99
CA LEU A 124 -5.16 4.46 24.94
C LEU A 124 -4.35 4.96 26.13
N ALA A 125 -3.34 5.81 25.89
CA ALA A 125 -2.53 6.41 26.93
C ALA A 125 -3.35 7.35 27.84
N ALA A 126 -4.24 8.17 27.26
CA ALA A 126 -5.11 9.08 28.01
C ALA A 126 -6.14 8.31 28.86
N TRP A 127 -6.73 7.24 28.31
CA TRP A 127 -7.61 6.35 29.07
C TRP A 127 -6.88 5.59 30.17
N ALA A 128 -5.65 5.12 29.92
CA ALA A 128 -4.82 4.53 30.95
C ALA A 128 -4.57 5.54 32.09
N GLY A 129 -4.17 6.77 31.78
CA GLY A 129 -3.99 7.83 32.79
C GLY A 129 -5.26 8.22 33.55
N HIS A 130 -6.45 8.06 32.95
CA HIS A 130 -7.74 8.34 33.59
C HIS A 130 -8.23 7.20 34.50
N VAL A 131 -7.94 5.95 34.12
CA VAL A 131 -8.46 4.74 34.78
C VAL A 131 -7.46 4.13 35.77
N VAL A 132 -6.15 4.38 35.63
CA VAL A 132 -5.09 3.85 36.52
C VAL A 132 -4.98 4.55 37.89
N PRO A 133 -5.31 5.85 38.09
CA PRO A 133 -5.25 6.48 39.42
C PRO A 133 -6.10 5.83 40.52
N PRO A 134 -7.31 5.27 40.26
CA PRO A 134 -8.03 4.47 41.27
C PRO A 134 -7.41 3.07 41.51
N PHE A 135 -6.40 2.64 40.74
CA PHE A 135 -5.68 1.38 40.87
C PHE A 135 -4.35 1.52 41.65
N ARG A 136 -4.36 2.15 42.83
CA ARG A 136 -3.16 2.27 43.71
C ARG A 136 -2.61 0.96 44.30
N SER A 137 -3.14 -0.20 43.88
CA SER A 137 -2.55 -1.50 44.16
C SER A 137 -2.49 -2.32 42.87
N PRO A 138 -1.46 -2.16 42.03
CA PRO A 138 -1.16 -3.18 41.04
C PRO A 138 -0.78 -4.44 41.83
N ARG A 139 -1.67 -5.44 41.86
CA ARG A 139 -1.25 -6.78 42.28
C ARG A 139 -0.18 -7.18 41.26
N ARG A 140 1.03 -7.49 41.75
CA ARG A 140 2.22 -7.87 40.94
C ARG A 140 1.93 -8.79 39.74
N GLY A 141 0.86 -9.58 39.78
CA GLY A 141 0.38 -10.40 38.65
C GLY A 141 -0.12 -9.64 37.42
N THR A 142 -0.87 -8.53 37.54
CA THR A 142 -1.42 -7.82 36.37
C THR A 142 -0.34 -7.11 35.57
N GLU A 143 0.61 -6.48 36.27
CA GLU A 143 1.78 -5.87 35.66
C GLU A 143 2.62 -6.90 34.91
N ARG A 144 2.89 -8.06 35.53
CA ARG A 144 3.60 -9.17 34.88
C ARG A 144 2.90 -9.62 33.60
N VAL A 145 1.57 -9.78 33.61
CA VAL A 145 0.83 -10.17 32.39
C VAL A 145 0.99 -9.12 31.28
N LEU A 146 0.84 -7.83 31.60
CA LEU A 146 1.02 -6.76 30.61
C LEU A 146 2.44 -6.69 30.05
N ILE A 147 3.45 -6.79 30.92
CA ILE A 147 4.86 -6.83 30.52
C ILE A 147 5.12 -8.05 29.63
N THR A 148 4.64 -9.24 30.01
CA THR A 148 4.80 -10.45 29.22
C THR A 148 4.11 -10.31 27.85
N CYS A 149 2.88 -9.79 27.80
CA CYS A 149 2.17 -9.51 26.55
C CYS A 149 2.93 -8.53 25.65
N ALA A 150 3.48 -7.45 26.21
CA ALA A 150 4.28 -6.47 25.47
C ALA A 150 5.61 -7.10 24.98
N ALA A 151 6.30 -7.87 25.83
CA ALA A 151 7.52 -8.57 25.47
C ALA A 151 7.30 -9.62 24.38
N MET A 152 6.20 -10.39 24.46
CA MET A 152 5.81 -11.33 23.41
C MET A 152 5.48 -10.61 22.09
N ALA A 153 4.78 -9.48 22.15
CA ALA A 153 4.52 -8.67 20.96
C ALA A 153 5.82 -8.20 20.31
N LEU A 154 6.76 -7.66 21.10
CA LEU A 154 8.07 -7.22 20.63
C LEU A 154 8.88 -8.39 20.05
N ALA A 155 8.96 -9.52 20.74
CA ALA A 155 9.68 -10.69 20.29
C ALA A 155 9.10 -11.26 18.98
N ALA A 156 7.77 -11.36 18.87
CA ALA A 156 7.11 -11.82 17.65
C ALA A 156 7.34 -10.87 16.48
N ASN A 157 7.25 -9.56 16.69
CA ASN A 157 7.54 -8.57 15.64
C ASN A 157 9.02 -8.59 15.24
N ALA A 158 9.94 -8.70 16.20
CA ALA A 158 11.37 -8.84 15.92
C ALA A 158 11.67 -10.10 15.11
N LEU A 159 11.03 -11.22 15.44
CA LEU A 159 11.17 -12.47 14.71
C LEU A 159 10.69 -12.31 13.25
N VAL A 160 9.49 -11.79 13.04
CA VAL A 160 8.94 -11.57 11.69
C VAL A 160 9.78 -10.57 10.90
N LEU A 161 10.23 -9.49 11.54
CA LEU A 161 11.10 -8.49 10.94
C LEU A 161 12.40 -9.13 10.43
N ASN A 162 13.09 -9.89 11.28
CA ASN A 162 14.40 -10.46 10.94
C ASN A 162 14.32 -11.65 9.98
N LEU A 163 13.29 -12.51 10.10
CA LEU A 163 13.20 -13.72 9.29
C LEU A 163 12.53 -13.50 7.93
N HIS A 164 11.60 -12.55 7.82
CA HIS A 164 10.81 -12.35 6.60
C HIS A 164 10.98 -10.96 5.99
N VAL A 165 10.85 -9.90 6.80
CA VAL A 165 10.77 -8.54 6.26
C VAL A 165 12.15 -8.03 5.79
N LEU A 166 13.20 -8.19 6.61
CA LEU A 166 14.55 -7.72 6.26
C LEU A 166 15.12 -8.45 5.03
N PRO A 167 15.12 -9.80 4.96
CA PRO A 167 15.67 -10.49 3.79
C PRO A 167 14.90 -10.18 2.51
N HIS A 168 13.58 -10.00 2.60
CA HIS A 168 12.76 -9.57 1.47
C HIS A 168 13.07 -8.13 1.05
N ALA A 169 13.14 -7.19 2.01
CA ALA A 169 13.45 -5.79 1.73
C ALA A 169 14.82 -5.62 1.08
N GLU A 170 15.83 -6.37 1.51
CA GLU A 170 17.15 -6.37 0.91
C GLU A 170 17.15 -6.92 -0.52
N ARG A 171 16.49 -8.06 -0.76
CA ARG A 171 16.37 -8.65 -2.12
C ARG A 171 15.65 -7.70 -3.07
N PHE A 172 14.49 -7.18 -2.66
CA PHE A 172 13.74 -6.24 -3.46
C PHE A 172 14.53 -4.96 -3.71
N SER A 173 15.20 -4.39 -2.70
CA SER A 173 16.02 -3.17 -2.89
C SER A 173 17.19 -3.38 -3.84
N ARG A 174 17.83 -4.57 -3.81
CA ARG A 174 18.84 -4.93 -4.81
C ARG A 174 18.24 -4.95 -6.20
N GLY A 175 17.09 -5.61 -6.38
CA GLY A 175 16.36 -5.61 -7.65
C GLY A 175 15.99 -4.21 -8.13
N VAL A 176 15.50 -3.33 -7.24
CA VAL A 176 15.22 -1.93 -7.58
C VAL A 176 16.47 -1.22 -8.12
N ASN A 177 17.62 -1.42 -7.48
CA ASN A 177 18.87 -0.77 -7.90
C ASN A 177 19.41 -1.36 -9.22
N THR A 178 19.42 -2.69 -9.36
CA THR A 178 20.06 -3.35 -10.51
C THR A 178 19.14 -3.41 -11.73
N CYS A 179 17.85 -3.70 -11.54
CA CYS A 179 16.86 -3.79 -12.61
C CYS A 179 16.26 -2.43 -12.94
N PHE A 180 15.60 -1.77 -11.99
CA PHE A 180 14.79 -0.59 -12.34
C PHE A 180 15.65 0.65 -12.56
N TYR A 181 16.51 0.95 -11.58
CA TYR A 181 17.41 2.10 -11.66
C TYR A 181 18.47 1.87 -12.74
N GLY A 182 19.12 0.69 -12.75
CA GLY A 182 20.11 0.33 -13.78
C GLY A 182 19.54 0.35 -15.21
N MET A 183 18.32 -0.16 -15.41
CA MET A 183 17.65 -0.02 -16.72
C MET A 183 17.31 1.43 -17.04
N GLY A 184 16.93 2.21 -16.03
CA GLY A 184 16.70 3.64 -16.19
C GLY A 184 17.96 4.36 -16.68
N GLU A 185 19.12 4.11 -16.08
CA GLU A 185 20.41 4.67 -16.54
C GLU A 185 20.77 4.20 -17.95
N TRP A 186 20.48 2.94 -18.29
CA TRP A 186 20.70 2.45 -19.66
C TRP A 186 19.81 3.18 -20.67
N LEU A 187 18.51 3.33 -20.39
CA LEU A 187 17.60 4.13 -21.22
C LEU A 187 18.10 5.59 -21.32
N ALA A 188 18.59 6.15 -20.21
CA ALA A 188 19.14 7.50 -20.17
C ALA A 188 20.29 7.72 -21.16
N ALA A 189 21.14 6.70 -21.33
CA ALA A 189 22.31 6.76 -22.20
C ALA A 189 22.04 6.34 -23.66
N ASN A 190 21.00 5.54 -23.91
CA ASN A 190 20.82 4.85 -25.20
C ASN A 190 19.56 5.24 -25.96
N THR A 191 18.64 6.01 -25.37
CA THR A 191 17.41 6.44 -26.05
C THR A 191 17.33 7.96 -26.19
N PRO A 192 16.60 8.47 -27.19
CA PRO A 192 16.29 9.89 -27.30
C PRO A 192 15.64 10.45 -26.03
N PRO A 193 15.86 11.73 -25.70
CA PRO A 193 15.30 12.35 -24.49
C PRO A 193 13.77 12.47 -24.52
N ASP A 194 13.17 12.45 -25.70
CA ASP A 194 11.72 12.47 -25.94
C ASP A 194 11.11 11.06 -26.09
N ALA A 195 11.93 10.01 -25.97
CA ALA A 195 11.45 8.64 -26.05
C ALA A 195 10.44 8.31 -24.94
N VAL A 196 9.45 7.50 -25.30
CA VAL A 196 8.36 7.08 -24.45
C VAL A 196 8.58 5.64 -24.03
N VAL A 197 8.51 5.37 -22.73
CA VAL A 197 8.70 4.03 -22.17
C VAL A 197 7.44 3.61 -21.46
N ALA A 198 6.75 2.58 -21.96
CA ALA A 198 5.66 1.96 -21.21
C ALA A 198 6.21 1.06 -20.10
N ALA A 199 5.70 1.19 -18.87
CA ALA A 199 6.15 0.36 -17.76
C ALA A 199 5.07 0.16 -16.71
N HIS A 200 5.10 -0.98 -16.01
CA HIS A 200 4.25 -1.22 -14.85
C HIS A 200 4.83 -0.59 -13.57
N ASP A 201 6.14 -0.68 -13.38
CA ASP A 201 6.84 -0.16 -12.21
C ASP A 201 7.63 1.12 -12.57
N ILE A 202 6.94 2.25 -12.48
CA ILE A 202 7.39 3.52 -13.07
C ILE A 202 8.41 4.32 -12.23
N GLY A 203 8.58 3.99 -10.95
CA GLY A 203 9.28 4.86 -9.98
C GLY A 203 10.76 5.09 -10.27
N ALA A 204 11.61 4.11 -9.93
CA ALA A 204 13.05 4.21 -10.12
C ALA A 204 13.43 4.27 -11.62
N LEU A 205 12.69 3.55 -12.47
CA LEU A 205 12.88 3.57 -13.92
C LEU A 205 12.67 4.98 -14.50
N GLY A 206 11.54 5.63 -14.19
CA GLY A 206 11.25 6.98 -14.66
C GLY A 206 12.19 8.04 -14.07
N TYR A 207 12.55 7.90 -12.79
CA TYR A 207 13.52 8.80 -12.14
C TYR A 207 14.90 8.75 -12.80
N ALA A 208 15.46 7.55 -13.01
CA ALA A 208 16.82 7.39 -13.54
C ALA A 208 16.88 7.58 -15.06
N SER A 209 15.81 7.21 -15.77
CA SER A 209 15.75 7.41 -17.22
C SER A 209 15.50 8.86 -17.59
N GLU A 210 14.75 9.64 -16.81
CA GLU A 210 14.25 10.95 -17.23
C GLU A 210 13.44 10.90 -18.55
N ARG A 211 12.88 9.74 -18.91
CA ARG A 211 12.02 9.56 -20.09
C ARG A 211 10.57 9.73 -19.70
N ARG A 212 9.71 10.06 -20.67
CA ARG A 212 8.27 10.05 -20.42
C ARG A 212 7.81 8.60 -20.25
N ILE A 213 7.13 8.33 -19.14
CA ILE A 213 6.62 7.00 -18.84
C ILE A 213 5.14 6.91 -19.19
N LEU A 214 4.77 5.94 -20.02
CA LEU A 214 3.39 5.49 -20.19
C LEU A 214 3.09 4.45 -19.11
N ASP A 215 2.36 4.85 -18.08
CA ASP A 215 2.16 4.03 -16.89
C ASP A 215 1.08 2.97 -17.09
N LEU A 216 1.52 1.72 -17.18
CA LEU A 216 0.65 0.56 -17.40
C LEU A 216 -0.25 0.21 -16.19
N ALA A 217 0.00 0.81 -15.02
CA ALA A 217 -0.87 0.75 -13.85
C ALA A 217 -1.84 1.95 -13.76
N GLY A 218 -1.71 2.95 -14.64
CA GLY A 218 -2.62 4.10 -14.73
C GLY A 218 -2.60 5.05 -13.52
N LEU A 219 -1.51 5.08 -12.74
CA LEU A 219 -1.30 6.06 -11.67
C LEU A 219 -1.07 7.47 -12.22
N VAL A 220 -0.36 7.58 -13.35
CA VAL A 220 -0.06 8.85 -14.02
C VAL A 220 -0.51 8.92 -15.48
N SER A 221 -1.12 7.84 -16.00
CA SER A 221 -1.68 7.75 -17.37
C SER A 221 -3.18 7.42 -17.32
N PRO A 222 -4.07 8.42 -17.20
CA PRO A 222 -5.52 8.22 -17.03
C PRO A 222 -6.19 7.40 -18.15
N GLU A 223 -5.68 7.52 -19.37
CA GLU A 223 -6.11 6.74 -20.54
C GLU A 223 -5.92 5.23 -20.33
N ILE A 224 -4.83 4.83 -19.67
CA ILE A 224 -4.56 3.44 -19.32
C ILE A 224 -5.42 2.97 -18.15
N LEU A 225 -5.65 3.84 -17.15
CA LEU A 225 -6.51 3.52 -16.01
C LEU A 225 -7.92 3.10 -16.46
N ARG A 226 -8.46 3.77 -17.49
CA ARG A 226 -9.77 3.42 -18.05
C ARG A 226 -9.77 2.00 -18.63
N LEU A 227 -8.80 1.67 -19.48
CA LEU A 227 -8.67 0.33 -20.08
C LEU A 227 -8.48 -0.76 -19.01
N GLY A 228 -7.62 -0.49 -18.03
CA GLY A 228 -7.36 -1.41 -16.92
C GLY A 228 -8.58 -1.68 -16.03
N ARG A 229 -9.48 -0.71 -15.86
CA ARG A 229 -10.74 -0.88 -15.12
C ARG A 229 -11.79 -1.69 -15.87
N GLU A 230 -11.83 -1.58 -17.20
CA GLU A 230 -12.80 -2.29 -18.03
C GLU A 230 -12.41 -3.78 -18.21
N MET A 231 -11.12 -4.07 -18.40
CA MET A 231 -10.63 -5.42 -18.73
C MET A 231 -9.88 -6.14 -17.59
N GLY A 232 -9.42 -5.38 -16.58
CA GLY A 232 -8.42 -5.84 -15.61
C GLY A 232 -6.99 -5.57 -16.10
N PHE A 233 -6.15 -5.03 -15.22
CA PHE A 233 -4.79 -4.57 -15.57
C PHE A 233 -3.90 -5.64 -16.19
N GLU A 234 -3.88 -6.85 -15.62
CA GLU A 234 -3.04 -7.93 -16.14
C GLU A 234 -3.48 -8.38 -17.54
N ALA A 235 -4.79 -8.52 -17.75
CA ALA A 235 -5.35 -8.86 -19.06
C ALA A 235 -5.12 -7.75 -20.09
N MET A 236 -5.26 -6.48 -19.67
CA MET A 236 -5.01 -5.29 -20.47
C MET A 236 -3.54 -5.23 -20.94
N VAL A 237 -2.59 -5.45 -20.04
CA VAL A 237 -1.16 -5.50 -20.39
C VAL A 237 -0.91 -6.65 -21.36
N ALA A 238 -1.34 -7.88 -21.01
CA ALA A 238 -1.10 -9.08 -21.79
C ALA A 238 -1.68 -9.04 -23.22
N SER A 239 -2.82 -8.36 -23.42
CA SER A 239 -3.47 -8.25 -24.73
C SER A 239 -2.86 -7.18 -25.64
N GLY A 240 -1.95 -6.35 -25.12
CA GLY A 240 -1.35 -5.23 -25.86
C GLY A 240 -2.34 -4.09 -26.16
N VAL A 241 -3.55 -4.08 -25.58
CA VAL A 241 -4.60 -3.10 -25.94
C VAL A 241 -4.21 -1.66 -25.57
N TRP A 242 -3.28 -1.48 -24.63
CA TRP A 242 -2.69 -0.18 -24.29
C TRP A 242 -2.02 0.51 -25.48
N LEU A 243 -1.56 -0.24 -26.49
CA LEU A 243 -1.03 0.32 -27.75
C LEU A 243 -2.07 1.16 -28.51
N THR A 244 -3.37 0.95 -28.26
CA THR A 244 -4.44 1.75 -28.88
C THR A 244 -4.59 3.13 -28.24
N ALA A 245 -4.10 3.33 -27.02
CA ALA A 245 -4.08 4.63 -26.36
C ALA A 245 -2.88 5.46 -26.85
N GLU A 246 -1.71 4.82 -26.88
CA GLU A 246 -0.47 5.40 -27.35
C GLU A 246 0.52 4.28 -27.70
N VAL A 247 1.27 4.45 -28.80
CA VAL A 247 2.36 3.54 -29.17
C VAL A 247 3.67 4.13 -28.65
N PRO A 248 4.28 3.58 -27.59
CA PRO A 248 5.55 4.05 -27.07
C PRO A 248 6.72 3.48 -27.89
N ASP A 249 7.91 4.04 -27.71
CA ASP A 249 9.13 3.55 -28.36
C ASP A 249 9.65 2.28 -27.69
N TYR A 250 9.47 2.16 -26.37
CA TYR A 250 9.91 1.03 -25.58
C TYR A 250 8.83 0.55 -24.61
N VAL A 251 8.90 -0.73 -24.22
CA VAL A 251 8.13 -1.27 -23.10
C VAL A 251 9.03 -2.05 -22.16
N TYR A 252 8.89 -1.79 -20.88
CA TYR A 252 9.54 -2.53 -19.80
C TYR A 252 8.46 -3.36 -19.09
N ASP A 253 8.25 -4.57 -19.61
CA ASP A 253 7.21 -5.49 -19.15
C ASP A 253 7.66 -6.28 -17.92
N ARG A 254 6.69 -6.64 -17.08
CA ARG A 254 6.88 -7.51 -15.91
C ARG A 254 6.07 -8.78 -16.08
N THR A 255 6.74 -9.93 -16.05
CA THR A 255 6.09 -11.24 -16.23
C THR A 255 6.58 -12.30 -15.24
N GLN A 256 5.73 -13.28 -14.93
CA GLN A 256 6.15 -14.50 -14.24
C GLN A 256 6.57 -15.51 -15.31
N GLY A 257 7.86 -15.86 -15.33
CA GLY A 257 8.43 -16.74 -16.35
C GLY A 257 9.11 -15.98 -17.49
N PRO A 258 9.26 -16.59 -18.68
CA PRO A 258 10.05 -16.00 -19.76
C PRO A 258 9.42 -14.72 -20.33
N PRO A 259 10.23 -13.87 -20.99
CA PRO A 259 9.76 -12.68 -21.70
C PRO A 259 8.62 -13.03 -22.67
N ARG A 260 7.46 -12.40 -22.51
CA ARG A 260 6.21 -12.83 -23.19
C ARG A 260 6.05 -12.34 -24.63
N TRP A 261 6.81 -11.34 -25.07
CA TRP A 261 6.61 -10.67 -26.35
C TRP A 261 7.81 -10.72 -27.30
N ASP A 262 8.82 -11.54 -27.04
CA ASP A 262 9.99 -11.59 -27.92
C ASP A 262 9.60 -12.05 -29.35
N GLY A 263 9.80 -11.17 -30.34
CA GLY A 263 9.41 -11.37 -31.73
C GLY A 263 7.90 -11.33 -32.00
N ALA A 264 7.06 -11.02 -31.00
CA ALA A 264 5.62 -10.95 -31.17
C ALA A 264 5.21 -9.71 -31.99
N VAL A 265 4.09 -9.83 -32.71
CA VAL A 265 3.44 -8.69 -33.37
C VAL A 265 2.04 -8.51 -32.78
N MET A 266 1.80 -7.37 -32.15
CA MET A 266 0.51 -7.01 -31.55
C MET A 266 0.05 -5.66 -32.08
N HIS A 267 -1.20 -5.56 -32.51
CA HIS A 267 -1.79 -4.31 -33.00
C HIS A 267 -0.94 -3.58 -34.06
N GLY A 268 -0.26 -4.34 -34.93
CA GLY A 268 0.62 -3.79 -35.97
C GLY A 268 2.00 -3.31 -35.46
N VAL A 269 2.40 -3.70 -34.25
CA VAL A 269 3.70 -3.36 -33.65
C VAL A 269 4.48 -4.64 -33.35
N ARG A 270 5.72 -4.72 -33.83
CA ARG A 270 6.68 -5.79 -33.53
C ARG A 270 7.49 -5.43 -32.28
N PHE A 271 7.67 -6.40 -31.41
CA PHE A 271 8.44 -6.29 -30.18
C PHE A 271 9.80 -6.96 -30.37
N GLU A 272 10.87 -6.21 -30.13
CA GLU A 272 12.25 -6.71 -30.19
C GLU A 272 12.85 -6.71 -28.78
N LEU A 273 13.21 -7.89 -28.26
CA LEU A 273 13.76 -8.01 -26.92
C LEU A 273 15.20 -7.46 -26.89
N LEU A 274 15.44 -6.47 -26.05
CA LEU A 274 16.77 -5.85 -25.89
C LEU A 274 17.51 -6.39 -24.66
N ALA A 275 16.81 -6.50 -23.54
CA ALA A 275 17.41 -6.88 -22.27
C ALA A 275 16.39 -7.52 -21.34
N THR A 276 16.88 -8.36 -20.44
CA THR A 276 16.09 -8.94 -19.34
C THR A 276 16.80 -8.77 -18.02
N CYS A 277 16.04 -8.78 -16.94
CA CYS A 277 16.57 -8.89 -15.61
C CYS A 277 15.54 -9.53 -14.68
N ASP A 278 16.01 -10.17 -13.61
CA ASP A 278 15.13 -10.85 -12.66
C ASP A 278 15.11 -10.11 -11.32
N VAL A 279 13.91 -9.97 -10.76
CA VAL A 279 13.68 -9.42 -9.43
C VAL A 279 13.00 -10.46 -8.56
N ASP A 280 13.66 -10.83 -7.47
CA ASP A 280 13.13 -11.78 -6.50
C ASP A 280 12.18 -11.10 -5.52
N GLY A 281 10.90 -11.41 -5.64
CA GLY A 281 9.87 -11.00 -4.70
C GLY A 281 9.55 -9.51 -4.78
N VAL A 282 8.46 -9.16 -5.46
CA VAL A 282 7.91 -7.78 -5.49
C VAL A 282 7.02 -7.47 -4.28
N GLY A 283 6.74 -8.47 -3.45
CA GLY A 283 6.09 -8.30 -2.15
C GLY A 283 6.14 -9.55 -1.29
N LEU A 284 5.86 -9.41 0.01
CA LEU A 284 5.80 -10.55 0.96
C LEU A 284 4.71 -11.59 0.65
N ARG A 285 3.78 -11.28 -0.26
CA ARG A 285 2.75 -12.22 -0.75
C ARG A 285 3.01 -12.67 -2.19
N GLU A 286 4.03 -12.10 -2.81
CA GLU A 286 4.42 -12.31 -4.20
C GLU A 286 5.93 -12.56 -4.19
N GLU A 287 6.34 -13.63 -3.48
CA GLU A 287 7.75 -13.97 -3.26
C GLU A 287 8.43 -14.63 -4.47
N GLY A 288 7.66 -14.89 -5.53
CA GLY A 288 8.17 -15.44 -6.78
C GLY A 288 9.16 -14.50 -7.48
N THR A 289 9.98 -15.08 -8.34
CA THR A 289 10.86 -14.33 -9.24
C THR A 289 10.04 -13.77 -10.40
N TRP A 290 10.24 -12.49 -10.67
CA TRP A 290 9.63 -11.78 -11.77
C TRP A 290 10.70 -11.39 -12.76
N THR A 291 10.48 -11.72 -14.03
CA THR A 291 11.35 -11.31 -15.12
C THR A 291 10.83 -9.99 -15.67
N TYR A 292 11.71 -9.01 -15.71
CA TYR A 292 11.49 -7.74 -16.39
C TYR A 292 12.20 -7.78 -17.73
N ALA A 293 11.49 -7.40 -18.78
CA ALA A 293 11.99 -7.43 -20.14
C ALA A 293 11.82 -6.06 -20.80
N LEU A 294 12.91 -5.51 -21.31
CA LEU A 294 12.90 -4.32 -22.14
C LEU A 294 12.73 -4.74 -23.60
N TYR A 295 11.72 -4.19 -24.27
CA TYR A 295 11.56 -4.31 -25.70
C TYR A 295 11.60 -2.95 -26.38
N GLU A 296 12.14 -2.94 -27.59
CA GLU A 296 11.96 -1.87 -28.56
C GLU A 296 10.78 -2.18 -29.47
N LEU A 297 9.97 -1.16 -29.74
CA LEU A 297 8.74 -1.29 -30.52
C LEU A 297 8.97 -0.74 -31.92
N HIS A 298 8.69 -1.56 -32.92
CA HIS A 298 8.79 -1.19 -34.32
C HIS A 298 7.45 -1.35 -35.03
N PRO A 299 7.10 -0.47 -35.99
CA PRO A 299 5.99 -0.72 -36.88
C PRO A 299 6.17 -2.08 -37.58
N ALA A 300 5.17 -2.94 -37.50
CA ALA A 300 5.19 -4.19 -38.24
C ALA A 300 5.07 -3.89 -39.74
N PRO A 301 5.80 -4.61 -40.61
CA PRO A 301 5.62 -4.47 -42.04
C PRO A 301 4.16 -4.77 -42.40
N ALA A 302 3.60 -3.95 -43.31
CA ALA A 302 2.25 -4.20 -43.83
C ALA A 302 2.19 -5.63 -44.38
N ALA A 303 1.15 -6.38 -44.02
CA ALA A 303 0.92 -7.69 -44.60
C ALA A 303 0.83 -7.54 -46.15
N PRO A 304 1.49 -8.43 -46.92
CA PRO A 304 1.49 -8.37 -48.37
C PRO A 304 0.08 -8.52 -48.97
#